data_AF-F2TGW9-F1
#
_entry.id   AF-F2TGW9-F1
#
_cell.length_a   1.000
_cell.length_b   1.000
_cell.length_c   1.000
_cell.angle_alpha   90.00
_cell.angle_beta   90.00
_cell.angle_gamma   90.00
#
_symmetry.space_group_name_H-M   'P 1'
#
loop_
_entity.id
_entity.type
_entity.pdbx_description
1 polymer ?
#
loop_
_entity_poly.entity_id
_entity_poly.type
_entity_poly.pdbx_seq_one_letter_code
_entity_poly.pdbx_strand_id
1 'polypeptide(L)'
;MGSTKESYEPFFADVLSNPLTPPIHAIWAPDIANHGQSFQVNEDEIGDEHHWFDRAHDIMTKLGLRAPPASRSLAPAHFPRHRAHGTRAGDGISLEELKALGVPEQGLVRSTNIGFSVALMRDRWESREAAERHMRRSKYYSQFDPRVLAQTLRYEFRDMPDGSVKLATPRYQQAQLFMRAAPPMKGYPVREDYATRAQESLIAPGFYRGEPAKIKEYLPGIHCKTLYVWTAEDKSMLSTESYRSRVVGKTGTGLGGAGGEGTGQVKEVFVAAGAHALPFLEPRGTAGVVATWLGEELKPS
;
A
#
# COMPACT_ATOMS: atom_id res chain seq x y z
N MET A 1 -2.47 -8.58 10.41
CA MET A 1 -2.46 -7.13 10.16
C MET A 1 -3.89 -6.76 9.81
N GLY A 2 -4.45 -5.74 10.45
CA GLY A 2 -5.81 -5.27 10.18
C GLY A 2 -5.79 -4.42 8.93
N SER A 3 -6.13 -4.99 7.79
CA SER A 3 -5.95 -4.34 6.48
C SER A 3 -7.06 -4.69 5.50
N THR A 4 -8.20 -5.17 6.00
CA THR A 4 -9.46 -5.13 5.26
C THR A 4 -9.78 -3.70 4.83
N LYS A 5 -10.31 -3.54 3.62
CA LYS A 5 -10.70 -2.23 3.06
C LYS A 5 -11.62 -1.45 4.00
N GLU A 6 -12.50 -2.12 4.75
CA GLU A 6 -13.47 -1.52 5.66
C GLU A 6 -12.80 -0.81 6.86
N SER A 7 -11.59 -1.21 7.24
CA SER A 7 -10.81 -0.50 8.27
C SER A 7 -10.44 0.93 7.88
N TYR A 8 -10.52 1.28 6.58
CA TYR A 8 -10.33 2.66 6.11
C TYR A 8 -11.61 3.50 6.13
N GLU A 9 -12.78 2.91 6.37
CA GLU A 9 -14.07 3.65 6.39
C GLU A 9 -14.07 4.86 7.33
N PRO A 10 -13.50 4.80 8.56
CA PRO A 10 -13.46 5.97 9.43
C PRO A 10 -12.63 7.12 8.86
N PHE A 11 -11.51 6.82 8.20
CA PHE A 11 -10.72 7.83 7.50
C PHE A 11 -11.50 8.45 6.35
N PHE A 12 -12.17 7.64 5.50
CA PHE A 12 -12.97 8.17 4.41
C PHE A 12 -14.18 8.99 4.89
N ALA A 13 -14.83 8.56 5.98
CA ALA A 13 -15.91 9.32 6.60
C ALA A 13 -15.43 10.69 7.10
N ASP A 14 -14.25 10.74 7.73
CA ASP A 14 -13.65 12.00 8.17
C ASP A 14 -13.26 12.90 6.97
N VAL A 15 -12.76 12.33 5.85
CA VAL A 15 -12.48 13.10 4.62
C VAL A 15 -13.78 13.68 4.05
N LEU A 16 -14.83 12.86 3.88
CA LEU A 16 -16.10 13.29 3.29
C LEU A 16 -16.84 14.33 4.13
N SER A 17 -16.67 14.29 5.45
CA SER A 17 -17.29 15.26 6.37
C SER A 17 -16.51 16.56 6.52
N ASN A 18 -15.28 16.63 6.03
CA ASN A 18 -14.44 17.81 6.18
C ASN A 18 -14.88 18.93 5.22
N PRO A 19 -15.13 20.16 5.73
CA PRO A 19 -15.62 21.27 4.90
C PRO A 19 -14.65 21.75 3.83
N LEU A 20 -13.36 21.41 3.93
CA LEU A 20 -12.36 21.72 2.90
C LEU A 20 -12.35 20.72 1.75
N THR A 21 -12.96 19.55 1.94
CA THR A 21 -12.98 18.50 0.92
C THR A 21 -13.87 18.93 -0.25
N PRO A 22 -13.34 18.98 -1.49
CA PRO A 22 -14.15 19.24 -2.68
C PRO A 22 -15.16 18.10 -2.91
N PRO A 23 -16.23 18.31 -3.71
CA PRO A 23 -17.20 17.27 -3.98
C PRO A 23 -16.55 15.98 -4.53
N ILE A 24 -16.67 14.88 -3.77
CA ILE A 24 -16.19 13.56 -4.16
C ILE A 24 -17.33 12.81 -4.85
N HIS A 25 -17.13 12.42 -6.12
CA HIS A 25 -18.14 11.67 -6.88
C HIS A 25 -18.20 10.19 -6.48
N ALA A 26 -17.06 9.56 -6.23
CA ALA A 26 -16.96 8.15 -5.89
C ALA A 26 -15.68 7.86 -5.10
N ILE A 27 -15.74 6.85 -4.23
CA ILE A 27 -14.59 6.24 -3.57
C ILE A 27 -14.55 4.77 -3.97
N TRP A 28 -13.41 4.32 -4.48
CA TRP A 28 -13.18 2.93 -4.83
C TRP A 28 -12.12 2.34 -3.89
N ALA A 29 -12.49 1.33 -3.10
CA ALA A 29 -11.60 0.67 -2.15
C ALA A 29 -11.61 -0.86 -2.38
N PRO A 30 -10.91 -1.38 -3.41
CA PRO A 30 -10.87 -2.83 -3.65
C PRO A 30 -9.91 -3.55 -2.70
N ASP A 31 -10.28 -4.76 -2.29
CA ASP A 31 -9.32 -5.71 -1.70
C ASP A 31 -8.39 -6.26 -2.79
N ILE A 32 -7.11 -6.47 -2.46
CA ILE A 32 -6.18 -7.21 -3.33
C ILE A 32 -6.70 -8.63 -3.53
N ALA A 33 -6.40 -9.27 -4.66
CA ALA A 33 -6.79 -10.65 -4.96
C ALA A 33 -6.64 -11.64 -3.79
N ASN A 34 -5.59 -11.51 -2.96
CA ASN A 34 -5.32 -12.38 -1.82
C ASN A 34 -5.64 -11.78 -0.44
N HIS A 35 -6.41 -10.70 -0.37
CA HIS A 35 -6.79 -10.03 0.88
C HIS A 35 -8.31 -10.01 1.07
N GLY A 36 -8.73 -9.97 2.34
CA GLY A 36 -10.10 -9.70 2.75
C GLY A 36 -11.12 -10.60 2.06
N GLN A 37 -12.13 -9.97 1.45
CA GLN A 37 -13.19 -10.69 0.74
C GLN A 37 -12.71 -11.24 -0.61
N SER A 38 -11.77 -10.58 -1.28
CA SER A 38 -11.19 -11.08 -2.54
C SER A 38 -10.51 -12.43 -2.34
N PHE A 39 -9.80 -12.65 -1.22
CA PHE A 39 -9.22 -13.96 -0.92
C PHE A 39 -10.30 -15.05 -0.85
N GLN A 40 -11.45 -14.78 -0.24
CA GLN A 40 -12.51 -15.78 -0.08
C GLN A 40 -13.08 -16.23 -1.42
N VAL A 41 -13.19 -15.30 -2.38
CA VAL A 41 -13.65 -15.62 -3.74
C VAL A 41 -12.58 -16.37 -4.53
N ASN A 42 -11.31 -16.11 -4.24
CA ASN A 42 -10.17 -16.70 -4.96
C ASN A 42 -9.55 -17.91 -4.22
N GLU A 43 -10.13 -18.40 -3.12
CA GLU A 43 -9.46 -19.35 -2.22
C GLU A 43 -8.99 -20.62 -2.93
N ASP A 44 -9.75 -21.08 -3.92
CA ASP A 44 -9.47 -22.29 -4.69
C ASP A 44 -8.51 -22.06 -5.88
N GLU A 45 -8.21 -20.81 -6.24
CA GLU A 45 -7.41 -20.44 -7.41
C GLU A 45 -6.13 -19.66 -7.06
N ILE A 46 -6.08 -19.03 -5.89
CA ILE A 46 -5.03 -18.09 -5.51
C ILE A 46 -3.69 -18.81 -5.31
N GLY A 47 -2.66 -18.35 -6.02
CA GLY A 47 -1.31 -18.90 -5.94
C GLY A 47 -0.49 -18.37 -4.76
N ASP A 48 0.79 -18.75 -4.72
CA ASP A 48 1.72 -18.35 -3.65
C ASP A 48 2.76 -17.29 -4.07
N GLU A 49 2.66 -16.76 -5.29
CA GLU A 49 3.61 -15.78 -5.83
C GLU A 49 2.94 -14.46 -6.26
N HIS A 50 2.39 -13.75 -5.29
CA HIS A 50 1.82 -12.42 -5.48
C HIS A 50 2.89 -11.37 -5.79
N HIS A 51 2.66 -10.59 -6.85
CA HIS A 51 3.51 -9.46 -7.24
C HIS A 51 2.78 -8.13 -7.01
N TRP A 52 3.46 -7.11 -6.48
CA TRP A 52 2.78 -5.85 -6.08
C TRP A 52 2.15 -5.12 -7.29
N PHE A 53 2.76 -5.23 -8.47
CA PHE A 53 2.25 -4.60 -9.67
C PHE A 53 1.00 -5.29 -10.24
N ASP A 54 0.71 -6.54 -9.87
CA ASP A 54 -0.54 -7.21 -10.28
C ASP A 54 -1.75 -6.43 -9.74
N ARG A 55 -1.64 -5.90 -8.52
CA ARG A 55 -2.65 -5.00 -7.93
C ARG A 55 -2.85 -3.71 -8.75
N ALA A 56 -1.77 -3.12 -9.24
CA ALA A 56 -1.87 -1.92 -10.07
C ALA A 56 -2.63 -2.24 -11.36
N HIS A 57 -2.38 -3.40 -11.97
CA HIS A 57 -3.15 -3.87 -13.13
C HIS A 57 -4.62 -4.14 -12.82
N ASP A 58 -4.93 -4.70 -11.65
CA ASP A 58 -6.32 -4.91 -11.20
C ASP A 58 -7.07 -3.59 -11.05
N ILE A 59 -6.45 -2.59 -10.41
CA ILE A 59 -7.03 -1.26 -10.23
C ILE A 59 -7.26 -0.59 -11.58
N MET A 60 -6.27 -0.62 -12.47
CA MET A 60 -6.38 -0.04 -13.80
C MET A 60 -7.50 -0.71 -14.62
N THR A 61 -7.59 -2.04 -14.55
CA THR A 61 -8.67 -2.80 -15.19
C THR A 61 -10.04 -2.44 -14.62
N LYS A 62 -10.15 -2.35 -13.29
CA LYS A 62 -11.39 -2.00 -12.59
C LYS A 62 -11.89 -0.60 -12.95
N LEU A 63 -10.97 0.36 -13.08
CA LEU A 63 -11.28 1.74 -13.45
C LEU A 63 -11.46 1.93 -14.97
N GLY A 64 -11.34 0.86 -15.76
CA GLY A 64 -11.43 0.94 -17.23
C GLY A 64 -10.24 1.62 -17.89
N LEU A 65 -9.17 1.87 -17.13
CA LEU A 65 -7.91 2.45 -17.60
C LEU A 65 -7.08 1.34 -18.24
N ARG A 66 -7.42 0.93 -19.47
CA ARG A 66 -6.61 -0.06 -20.19
C ARG A 66 -5.27 0.55 -20.57
N ALA A 67 -4.17 -0.10 -20.19
CA ALA A 67 -2.92 0.10 -20.90
C ALA A 67 -3.13 -0.23 -22.39
N PRO A 68 -2.51 0.51 -23.33
CA PRO A 68 -2.55 0.10 -24.73
C PRO A 68 -2.07 -1.35 -24.82
N PRO A 69 -2.74 -2.21 -25.63
CA PRO A 69 -2.36 -3.60 -25.73
C PRO A 69 -0.87 -3.68 -26.04
N ALA A 70 -0.14 -4.50 -25.27
CA ALA A 70 1.26 -4.78 -25.53
C ALA A 70 1.36 -5.46 -26.89
N SER A 71 1.49 -4.69 -27.95
CA SER A 71 1.82 -5.20 -29.26
C SER A 71 3.24 -5.74 -29.16
N ARG A 72 3.35 -7.06 -29.00
CA ARG A 72 4.55 -7.81 -29.42
C ARG A 72 4.74 -7.54 -30.92
N SER A 73 5.50 -6.50 -31.25
CA SER A 73 5.92 -6.25 -32.63
C SER A 73 7.40 -5.93 -32.65
N LEU A 74 8.18 -6.89 -33.12
CA LEU A 74 9.51 -6.68 -33.67
C LEU A 74 9.33 -5.94 -35.02
N ALA A 75 9.56 -4.62 -35.06
CA ALA A 75 9.92 -3.90 -36.30
C ALA A 75 10.41 -2.46 -36.00
N PRO A 76 11.32 -1.90 -36.82
CA PRO A 76 12.04 -0.66 -36.53
C PRO A 76 11.31 0.61 -36.99
N ALA A 77 11.66 1.72 -36.33
CA ALA A 77 11.54 3.13 -36.72
C ALA A 77 10.14 3.80 -36.78
N HIS A 78 10.09 4.96 -36.12
CA HIS A 78 9.16 6.09 -36.29
C HIS A 78 7.65 5.86 -36.16
N PHE A 79 7.10 6.19 -34.98
CA PHE A 79 5.71 6.63 -34.85
C PHE A 79 5.65 8.06 -34.28
N PRO A 80 4.93 8.98 -34.95
CA PRO A 80 4.81 10.37 -34.53
C PRO A 80 3.91 10.51 -33.30
N ARG A 81 4.24 11.49 -32.45
CA ARG A 81 3.50 11.88 -31.24
C ARG A 81 1.99 12.01 -31.53
N HIS A 82 1.18 11.07 -31.03
CA HIS A 82 -0.24 11.31 -30.83
C HIS A 82 -0.48 11.74 -29.38
N ARG A 83 -0.66 13.05 -29.24
CA ARG A 83 -1.16 13.74 -28.05
C ARG A 83 -2.60 13.25 -27.81
N ALA A 84 -2.79 12.30 -26.91
CA ALA A 84 -4.12 11.94 -26.40
C ALA A 84 -4.55 13.02 -25.41
N HIS A 85 -5.27 14.02 -25.91
CA HIS A 85 -6.03 14.94 -25.08
C HIS A 85 -7.18 14.19 -24.40
N GLY A 86 -7.41 14.45 -23.11
CA GLY A 86 -8.77 14.51 -22.58
C GLY A 86 -9.28 13.31 -21.80
N THR A 87 -8.56 12.85 -20.79
CA THR A 87 -9.21 12.30 -19.59
C THR A 87 -8.63 13.02 -18.40
N ARG A 88 -9.46 13.82 -17.71
CA ARG A 88 -9.22 14.21 -16.32
C ARG A 88 -9.15 12.91 -15.53
N ALA A 89 -7.97 12.30 -15.49
CA ALA A 89 -7.69 11.19 -14.59
C ALA A 89 -7.97 11.74 -13.20
N GLY A 90 -8.99 11.20 -12.53
CA GLY A 90 -9.37 11.64 -11.21
C GLY A 90 -8.14 11.68 -10.31
N ASP A 91 -8.02 12.75 -9.53
CA ASP A 91 -6.96 12.93 -8.55
C ASP A 91 -7.09 11.82 -7.49
N GLY A 92 -6.48 10.69 -7.79
CA GLY A 92 -6.50 9.50 -6.97
C GLY A 92 -5.57 9.68 -5.79
N ILE A 93 -6.11 9.69 -4.58
CA ILE A 93 -5.32 9.47 -3.37
C ILE A 93 -4.95 7.98 -3.37
N SER A 94 -3.75 7.66 -3.84
CA SER A 94 -3.16 6.34 -3.64
C SER A 94 -2.46 6.33 -2.28
N LEU A 95 -3.08 5.69 -1.28
CA LEU A 95 -2.40 5.33 -0.04
C LEU A 95 -1.56 4.08 -0.31
N GLU A 96 -0.45 4.26 -1.02
CA GLU A 96 0.53 3.20 -1.19
C GLU A 96 1.58 3.26 -0.08
N GLU A 97 1.63 2.21 0.74
CA GLU A 97 2.76 1.92 1.63
C GLU A 97 3.99 1.55 0.78
N LEU A 98 4.63 2.55 0.19
CA LEU A 98 5.94 2.36 -0.40
C LEU A 98 6.92 2.15 0.74
N LYS A 99 7.34 0.89 0.95
CA LYS A 99 8.53 0.56 1.75
C LYS A 99 9.73 0.64 0.84
N ALA A 100 10.81 1.22 1.36
CA ALA A 100 12.04 1.37 0.63
C ALA A 100 13.24 0.98 1.50
N LEU A 101 14.14 0.19 0.91
CA LEU A 101 15.49 -0.05 1.44
C LEU A 101 16.17 1.31 1.70
N GLY A 102 16.41 1.63 2.97
CA GLY A 102 17.55 2.41 3.38
C GLY A 102 18.55 1.44 3.97
N VAL A 103 19.82 1.49 3.54
CA VAL A 103 20.91 0.95 4.35
C VAL A 103 20.75 1.62 5.72
N PRO A 104 20.52 0.88 6.81
CA PRO A 104 20.57 1.47 8.14
C PRO A 104 21.96 2.11 8.27
N GLU A 105 22.04 3.35 8.76
CA GLU A 105 23.28 3.78 9.40
C GLU A 105 23.68 2.66 10.36
N GLN A 106 24.91 2.18 10.21
CA GLN A 106 25.43 0.95 10.81
C GLN A 106 24.91 0.78 12.25
N GLY A 107 24.04 -0.21 12.49
CA GLY A 107 23.59 -0.51 13.86
C GLY A 107 22.27 -1.24 14.06
N LEU A 108 21.31 -1.18 13.13
CA LEU A 108 20.00 -1.86 13.28
C LEU A 108 19.81 -3.04 12.33
N VAL A 109 20.69 -4.04 12.43
CA VAL A 109 20.46 -5.38 11.84
C VAL A 109 20.27 -6.38 12.98
N ARG A 110 19.21 -6.22 13.76
CA ARG A 110 18.72 -7.26 14.66
C ARG A 110 17.19 -7.26 14.68
N SER A 111 16.58 -8.24 14.00
CA SER A 111 15.25 -8.83 14.28
C SER A 111 13.93 -8.20 13.78
N THR A 112 13.90 -7.28 12.81
CA THR A 112 12.63 -6.71 12.27
C THR A 112 12.12 -7.38 10.98
N ASN A 113 12.19 -8.70 10.84
CA ASN A 113 11.55 -9.36 9.70
C ASN A 113 10.03 -9.47 9.91
N ILE A 114 9.32 -8.42 9.52
CA ILE A 114 7.84 -8.34 9.56
C ILE A 114 7.19 -9.53 8.87
N GLY A 115 7.78 -10.03 7.78
CA GLY A 115 7.26 -11.20 7.06
C GLY A 115 7.18 -12.44 7.95
N PHE A 116 8.22 -12.73 8.73
CA PHE A 116 8.18 -13.84 9.69
C PHE A 116 7.21 -13.57 10.85
N SER A 117 7.19 -12.35 11.39
CA SER A 117 6.24 -12.00 12.45
C SER A 117 4.78 -12.20 12.01
N VAL A 118 4.48 -11.91 10.74
CA VAL A 118 3.17 -12.17 10.13
C VAL A 118 2.97 -13.66 9.87
N ALA A 119 3.95 -14.37 9.29
CA ALA A 119 3.83 -15.81 9.01
C ALA A 119 3.59 -16.65 10.28
N LEU A 120 4.12 -16.21 11.42
CA LEU A 120 4.00 -16.88 12.71
C LEU A 120 2.81 -16.39 13.55
N MET A 121 2.06 -15.40 13.08
CA MET A 121 0.93 -14.87 13.84
C MET A 121 -0.17 -15.93 14.00
N ARG A 122 -0.98 -15.78 15.06
CA ARG A 122 -2.21 -16.55 15.24
C ARG A 122 -3.23 -16.12 14.19
N ASP A 123 -3.84 -17.08 13.52
CA ASP A 123 -4.83 -16.86 12.46
C ASP A 123 -6.14 -17.61 12.67
N ARG A 124 -6.30 -18.30 13.81
CA ARG A 124 -7.50 -19.07 14.18
C ARG A 124 -7.84 -18.96 15.67
N TRP A 125 -9.13 -18.88 15.97
CA TRP A 125 -9.69 -18.83 17.32
C TRP A 125 -10.94 -19.70 17.43
N GLU A 126 -11.24 -20.17 18.63
CA GLU A 126 -12.38 -21.05 18.93
C GLU A 126 -13.75 -20.39 18.71
N SER A 127 -13.82 -19.06 18.82
CA SER A 127 -15.02 -18.26 18.58
C SER A 127 -14.65 -16.82 18.20
N ARG A 128 -15.63 -16.07 17.69
CA ARG A 128 -15.46 -14.64 17.40
C ARG A 128 -15.10 -13.84 18.65
N GLU A 129 -15.74 -14.08 19.78
CA GLU A 129 -15.46 -13.42 21.04
C GLU A 129 -14.02 -13.68 21.52
N ALA A 130 -13.51 -14.90 21.33
CA ALA A 130 -12.12 -15.23 21.65
C ALA A 130 -11.13 -14.49 20.74
N ALA A 131 -11.44 -14.35 19.46
CA ALA A 131 -10.65 -13.60 18.50
C ALA A 131 -10.63 -12.09 18.84
N GLU A 132 -11.79 -11.51 19.15
CA GLU A 132 -11.90 -10.11 19.55
C GLU A 132 -11.14 -9.81 20.84
N ARG A 133 -11.28 -10.66 21.87
CA ARG A 133 -10.50 -10.53 23.11
C ARG A 133 -9.00 -10.57 22.83
N HIS A 134 -8.56 -11.43 21.92
CA HIS A 134 -7.17 -11.52 21.52
C HIS A 134 -6.68 -10.24 20.82
N MET A 135 -7.42 -9.75 19.83
CA MET A 135 -7.06 -8.53 19.11
C MET A 135 -7.03 -7.31 20.03
N ARG A 136 -8.02 -7.13 20.91
CA ARG A 136 -8.05 -6.00 21.87
C ARG A 136 -6.87 -6.00 22.85
N ARG A 137 -6.32 -7.16 23.18
CA ARG A 137 -5.11 -7.29 24.03
C ARG A 137 -3.80 -7.06 23.26
N SER A 138 -3.84 -7.09 21.93
CA SER A 138 -2.65 -6.90 21.10
C SER A 138 -2.24 -5.43 21.11
N LYS A 139 -0.96 -5.17 21.44
CA LYS A 139 -0.35 -3.84 21.37
C LYS A 139 -0.53 -3.18 19.99
N TYR A 140 -0.56 -3.98 18.93
CA TYR A 140 -0.70 -3.47 17.56
C TYR A 140 -2.10 -2.95 17.25
N TYR A 141 -3.15 -3.65 17.70
CA TYR A 141 -4.54 -3.25 17.43
C TYR A 141 -5.08 -2.28 18.48
N SER A 142 -4.54 -2.31 19.71
CA SER A 142 -5.02 -1.43 20.80
C SER A 142 -4.72 0.06 20.60
N GLN A 143 -3.86 0.40 19.64
CA GLN A 143 -3.53 1.78 19.24
C GLN A 143 -4.44 2.33 18.14
N PHE A 144 -5.29 1.51 17.51
CA PHE A 144 -6.20 1.98 16.46
C PHE A 144 -7.28 2.90 17.04
N ASP A 145 -7.74 3.88 16.25
CA ASP A 145 -8.94 4.66 16.54
C ASP A 145 -10.10 3.68 16.83
N PRO A 146 -10.93 3.91 17.86
CA PRO A 146 -12.00 2.99 18.23
C PRO A 146 -12.95 2.63 17.09
N ARG A 147 -13.18 3.53 16.14
CA ARG A 147 -14.00 3.30 14.94
C ARG A 147 -13.30 2.34 13.97
N VAL A 148 -11.99 2.50 13.81
CA VAL A 148 -11.16 1.61 12.97
C VAL A 148 -11.06 0.22 13.60
N LEU A 149 -10.85 0.15 14.92
CA LEU A 149 -10.84 -1.12 15.64
C LEU A 149 -12.20 -1.82 15.52
N ALA A 150 -13.32 -1.10 15.61
CA ALA A 150 -14.64 -1.68 15.42
C ALA A 150 -14.81 -2.33 14.04
N GLN A 151 -14.39 -1.65 12.96
CA GLN A 151 -14.41 -2.22 11.62
C GLN A 151 -13.47 -3.40 11.46
N THR A 152 -12.25 -3.28 12.01
CA THR A 152 -11.26 -4.37 12.03
C THR A 152 -11.85 -5.63 12.66
N LEU A 153 -12.43 -5.53 13.85
CA LEU A 153 -13.02 -6.69 14.55
C LEU A 153 -14.23 -7.29 13.82
N ARG A 154 -14.95 -6.47 13.07
CA ARG A 154 -16.09 -6.93 12.27
C ARG A 154 -15.64 -7.73 11.05
N TYR A 155 -14.66 -7.23 10.31
CA TYR A 155 -14.33 -7.73 8.96
C TYR A 155 -13.05 -8.56 8.86
N GLU A 156 -12.16 -8.53 9.86
CA GLU A 156 -10.93 -9.33 9.83
C GLU A 156 -11.14 -10.83 10.06
N PHE A 157 -12.37 -11.28 10.33
CA PHE A 157 -12.65 -12.68 10.63
C PHE A 157 -13.68 -13.30 9.68
N ARG A 158 -13.37 -14.53 9.26
CA ARG A 158 -14.30 -15.43 8.57
C ARG A 158 -14.72 -16.57 9.50
N ASP A 159 -16.01 -16.87 9.49
CA ASP A 159 -16.59 -17.96 10.28
C ASP A 159 -16.32 -19.31 9.61
N MET A 160 -16.05 -20.33 10.41
CA MET A 160 -15.78 -21.70 9.95
C MET A 160 -16.98 -22.63 10.28
N PRO A 161 -17.18 -23.73 9.52
CA PRO A 161 -18.30 -24.65 9.76
C PRO A 161 -18.33 -25.27 11.16
N ASP A 162 -17.18 -25.36 11.84
CA ASP A 162 -17.05 -25.90 13.19
C ASP A 162 -17.26 -24.86 14.30
N GLY A 163 -17.77 -23.67 13.96
CA GLY A 163 -18.01 -22.56 14.89
C GLY A 163 -16.76 -21.77 15.28
N SER A 164 -15.57 -22.19 14.82
CA SER A 164 -14.34 -21.42 14.97
C SER A 164 -14.28 -20.24 13.99
N VAL A 165 -13.35 -19.32 14.19
CA VAL A 165 -13.10 -18.21 13.25
C VAL A 165 -11.64 -18.19 12.81
N LYS A 166 -11.40 -17.79 11.56
CA LYS A 166 -10.06 -17.55 11.00
C LYS A 166 -9.92 -16.10 10.56
N LEU A 167 -8.70 -15.64 10.35
CA LEU A 167 -8.49 -14.37 9.64
C LEU A 167 -9.11 -14.42 8.24
N ALA A 168 -9.75 -13.33 7.84
CA ALA A 168 -10.29 -13.14 6.50
C ALA A 168 -9.15 -13.19 5.46
N THR A 169 -8.01 -12.58 5.79
CA THR A 169 -6.77 -12.74 5.02
C THR A 169 -5.86 -13.75 5.71
N PRO A 170 -5.54 -14.91 5.10
CA PRO A 170 -4.64 -15.88 5.71
C PRO A 170 -3.24 -15.31 5.98
N ARG A 171 -2.63 -15.70 7.09
CA ARG A 171 -1.30 -15.20 7.50
C ARG A 171 -0.21 -15.45 6.46
N TYR A 172 -0.27 -16.56 5.72
CA TYR A 172 0.71 -16.86 4.68
C TYR A 172 0.55 -15.93 3.48
N GLN A 173 -0.69 -15.58 3.09
CA GLN A 173 -0.97 -14.58 2.07
C GLN A 173 -0.50 -13.18 2.50
N GLN A 174 -0.70 -12.81 3.77
CA GLN A 174 -0.17 -11.55 4.31
C GLN A 174 1.37 -11.53 4.31
N ALA A 175 2.02 -12.64 4.69
CA ALA A 175 3.48 -12.73 4.76
C ALA A 175 4.14 -12.53 3.39
N GLN A 176 3.46 -12.96 2.32
CA GLN A 176 3.94 -12.79 0.95
C GLN A 176 4.11 -11.32 0.54
N LEU A 177 3.39 -10.38 1.16
CA LEU A 177 3.64 -8.94 0.94
C LEU A 177 5.08 -8.53 1.29
N PHE A 178 5.71 -9.24 2.23
CA PHE A 178 7.04 -8.89 2.73
C PHE A 178 8.14 -9.80 2.19
N MET A 179 7.81 -11.02 1.77
CA MET A 179 8.79 -12.05 1.42
C MET A 179 8.29 -12.94 0.27
N ARG A 180 9.13 -13.13 -0.75
CA ARG A 180 9.01 -14.18 -1.78
C ARG A 180 10.18 -15.15 -1.65
N ALA A 181 9.97 -16.43 -1.94
CA ALA A 181 11.02 -17.44 -1.83
C ALA A 181 12.19 -17.18 -2.79
N ALA A 182 13.42 -17.36 -2.31
CA ALA A 182 14.66 -17.30 -3.08
C ALA A 182 15.49 -18.60 -2.82
N PRO A 183 15.64 -19.51 -3.80
CA PRO A 183 15.11 -19.42 -5.17
C PRO A 183 13.57 -19.52 -5.24
N PRO A 184 12.96 -19.11 -6.38
CA PRO A 184 11.53 -19.29 -6.61
C PRO A 184 11.11 -20.75 -6.44
N MET A 185 9.86 -20.95 -6.04
CA MET A 185 9.37 -22.29 -5.73
C MET A 185 9.31 -23.16 -6.98
N LYS A 186 9.53 -24.47 -6.82
CA LYS A 186 9.45 -25.43 -7.93
C LYS A 186 8.07 -25.35 -8.59
N GLY A 187 8.04 -25.20 -9.91
CA GLY A 187 6.81 -25.10 -10.69
C GLY A 187 6.32 -23.66 -10.92
N TYR A 188 6.92 -22.67 -10.25
CA TYR A 188 6.64 -21.26 -10.52
C TYR A 188 7.64 -20.67 -11.54
N PRO A 189 7.18 -19.80 -12.46
CA PRO A 189 8.07 -19.16 -13.41
C PRO A 189 9.01 -18.19 -12.69
N VAL A 190 10.30 -18.24 -13.04
CA VAL A 190 11.26 -17.24 -12.58
C VAL A 190 10.92 -15.91 -13.24
N ARG A 191 10.42 -14.96 -12.45
CA ARG A 191 10.07 -13.62 -12.92
C ARG A 191 11.33 -12.77 -13.13
N GLU A 192 11.21 -11.74 -13.99
CA GLU A 192 12.31 -10.81 -14.31
C GLU A 192 12.91 -10.15 -13.06
N ASP A 193 12.04 -9.80 -12.11
CA ASP A 193 12.43 -9.17 -10.85
C ASP A 193 13.34 -10.06 -9.98
N TYR A 194 13.24 -11.39 -10.10
CA TYR A 194 14.19 -12.29 -9.45
C TYR A 194 15.57 -12.17 -10.10
N ALA A 195 15.67 -12.16 -11.42
CA ALA A 195 16.96 -12.09 -12.13
C ALA A 195 17.67 -10.76 -11.90
N THR A 196 16.93 -9.66 -11.76
CA THR A 196 17.47 -8.31 -11.61
C THR A 196 17.43 -7.79 -10.16
N ARG A 197 17.14 -8.66 -9.18
CA ARG A 197 17.08 -8.25 -7.76
C ARG A 197 18.42 -7.75 -7.25
N ALA A 198 18.39 -6.84 -6.29
CA ALA A 198 19.59 -6.46 -5.54
C ALA A 198 20.20 -7.68 -4.85
N GLN A 199 21.53 -7.81 -4.92
CA GLN A 199 22.25 -8.90 -4.24
C GLN A 199 22.19 -8.77 -2.72
N GLU A 200 22.20 -7.53 -2.22
CA GLU A 200 22.02 -7.22 -0.81
C GLU A 200 20.55 -6.90 -0.52
N SER A 201 20.01 -7.52 0.53
CA SER A 201 18.64 -7.29 0.98
C SER A 201 18.53 -7.30 2.49
N LEU A 202 17.65 -6.46 3.05
CA LEU A 202 17.26 -6.50 4.46
C LEU A 202 16.25 -7.63 4.75
N ILE A 203 15.84 -8.37 3.73
CA ILE A 203 14.96 -9.52 3.84
C ILE A 203 15.78 -10.73 4.27
N ALA A 204 15.18 -11.62 5.07
CA ALA A 204 15.90 -12.77 5.58
C ALA A 204 16.45 -13.68 4.46
N PRO A 205 17.59 -14.36 4.71
CA PRO A 205 18.14 -15.36 3.80
C PRO A 205 17.08 -16.38 3.37
N GLY A 206 17.11 -16.74 2.09
CA GLY A 206 16.10 -17.61 1.48
C GLY A 206 14.85 -16.86 0.98
N PHE A 207 14.79 -15.54 1.12
CA PHE A 207 13.70 -14.71 0.62
C PHE A 207 14.18 -13.42 -0.06
N TYR A 208 13.32 -12.84 -0.90
CA TYR A 208 13.53 -11.56 -1.57
C TYR A 208 12.21 -10.80 -1.78
N ARG A 209 12.30 -9.52 -2.17
CA ARG A 209 11.18 -8.70 -2.66
C ARG A 209 11.75 -7.59 -3.54
N GLY A 210 11.42 -7.59 -4.83
CA GLY A 210 12.02 -6.69 -5.82
C GLY A 210 11.24 -5.39 -6.02
N GLU A 211 9.92 -5.42 -5.82
CA GLU A 211 9.00 -4.33 -6.12
C GLU A 211 9.28 -3.03 -5.35
N PRO A 212 9.61 -3.06 -4.04
CA PRO A 212 10.10 -1.88 -3.33
C PRO A 212 11.19 -1.09 -4.04
N ALA A 213 12.18 -1.78 -4.62
CA ALA A 213 13.27 -1.13 -5.34
C ALA A 213 12.78 -0.60 -6.68
N LYS A 214 11.97 -1.40 -7.40
CA LYS A 214 11.45 -1.04 -8.71
C LYS A 214 10.54 0.20 -8.66
N ILE A 215 9.67 0.31 -7.66
CA ILE A 215 8.77 1.47 -7.54
C ILE A 215 9.56 2.78 -7.38
N LYS A 216 10.70 2.77 -6.68
CA LYS A 216 11.57 3.95 -6.57
C LYS A 216 12.12 4.43 -7.91
N GLU A 217 12.35 3.52 -8.85
CA GLU A 217 12.81 3.86 -10.19
C GLU A 217 11.72 4.57 -11.00
N TYR A 218 10.45 4.36 -10.66
CA TYR A 218 9.31 5.02 -11.30
C TYR A 218 8.98 6.38 -10.69
N LEU A 219 9.41 6.67 -9.46
CA LEU A 219 9.14 7.97 -8.79
C LEU A 219 9.48 9.18 -9.66
N PRO A 220 10.63 9.25 -10.38
CA PRO A 220 10.94 10.39 -11.25
C PRO A 220 9.92 10.62 -12.37
N GLY A 221 9.20 9.59 -12.81
CA GLY A 221 8.20 9.68 -13.88
C GLY A 221 6.78 10.01 -13.41
N ILE A 222 6.56 10.23 -12.11
CA ILE A 222 5.24 10.63 -11.60
C ILE A 222 4.89 12.02 -12.16
N HIS A 223 3.75 12.09 -12.87
CA HIS A 223 3.35 13.25 -13.66
C HIS A 223 2.14 14.02 -13.08
N CYS A 224 1.62 13.58 -11.93
CA CYS A 224 0.51 14.23 -11.23
C CYS A 224 0.97 14.90 -9.93
N LYS A 225 0.12 15.79 -9.41
CA LYS A 225 0.30 16.38 -8.08
C LYS A 225 0.31 15.27 -7.04
N THR A 226 1.28 15.30 -6.14
CA THR A 226 1.50 14.23 -5.16
C THR A 226 1.62 14.81 -3.75
N LEU A 227 0.85 14.27 -2.82
CA LEU A 227 0.96 14.55 -1.39
C LEU A 227 1.54 13.32 -0.67
N TYR A 228 2.64 13.51 0.04
CA TYR A 228 3.14 12.56 1.02
C TYR A 228 2.66 12.93 2.42
N VAL A 229 2.03 11.98 3.11
CA VAL A 229 1.56 12.17 4.50
C VAL A 229 2.37 11.26 5.41
N TRP A 230 3.08 11.87 6.35
CA TRP A 230 4.02 11.19 7.24
C TRP A 230 3.59 11.27 8.69
N THR A 231 4.08 10.35 9.52
CA THR A 231 3.98 10.57 10.97
C THR A 231 5.06 11.56 11.42
N ALA A 232 4.69 12.50 12.27
CA ALA A 232 5.62 13.43 12.93
C ALA A 232 6.50 12.74 13.98
N GLU A 233 6.17 11.51 14.38
CA GLU A 233 6.91 10.76 15.41
C GLU A 233 8.15 10.09 14.82
N ASP A 234 9.32 10.41 15.39
CA ASP A 234 10.64 9.94 14.94
C ASP A 234 10.87 8.43 15.18
N LYS A 235 9.94 7.77 15.88
CA LYS A 235 10.00 6.31 16.14
C LYS A 235 9.65 5.46 14.92
N SER A 236 9.15 6.06 13.84
CA SER A 236 8.78 5.33 12.63
C SER A 236 9.97 5.16 11.68
N MET A 237 10.34 3.89 11.44
CA MET A 237 11.38 3.53 10.44
C MET A 237 11.03 3.96 9.00
N LEU A 238 9.78 4.34 8.74
CA LEU A 238 9.26 4.75 7.43
C LEU A 238 9.00 6.27 7.36
N SER A 239 9.36 7.01 8.40
CA SER A 239 9.22 8.47 8.47
C SER A 239 10.51 9.14 8.90
N THR A 240 11.69 8.55 8.62
CA THR A 240 12.98 9.20 8.90
C THR A 240 13.31 10.24 7.84
N GLU A 241 14.05 11.29 8.19
CA GLU A 241 14.38 12.36 7.24
C GLU A 241 15.12 11.82 6.02
N SER A 242 16.17 11.02 6.24
CA SER A 242 16.90 10.34 5.17
C SER A 242 15.99 9.51 4.24
N TYR A 243 14.94 8.88 4.79
CA TYR A 243 13.99 8.15 3.98
C TYR A 243 13.11 9.06 3.13
N ARG A 244 12.45 10.04 3.76
CA ARG A 244 11.54 10.97 3.09
C ARG A 244 12.26 11.76 2.00
N SER A 245 13.43 12.32 2.28
CA SER A 245 14.20 13.11 1.31
C SER A 245 14.56 12.30 0.04
N ARG A 246 14.73 10.97 0.15
CA ARG A 246 14.97 10.10 -1.01
C ARG A 246 13.71 9.80 -1.82
N VAL A 247 12.54 9.73 -1.18
CA VAL A 247 11.27 9.45 -1.84
C VAL A 247 10.72 10.74 -2.44
N VAL A 248 10.53 11.76 -1.61
CA VAL A 248 9.97 13.06 -2.00
C VAL A 248 10.89 13.74 -3.01
N GLY A 249 12.19 13.81 -2.74
CA GLY A 249 13.18 14.47 -3.62
C GLY A 249 13.39 13.78 -4.99
N LYS A 250 12.90 12.56 -5.18
CA LYS A 250 12.91 11.87 -6.49
C LYS A 250 11.58 11.97 -7.23
N THR A 251 10.51 12.33 -6.55
CA THR A 251 9.17 12.20 -7.12
C THR A 251 8.93 13.27 -8.18
N GLY A 252 8.59 12.84 -9.39
CA GLY A 252 8.28 13.70 -10.54
C GLY A 252 9.45 14.55 -11.06
N THR A 253 10.69 14.30 -10.65
CA THR A 253 11.86 15.10 -11.07
C THR A 253 12.49 14.66 -12.39
N GLY A 254 12.04 13.53 -12.95
CA GLY A 254 12.56 12.97 -14.19
C GLY A 254 11.96 13.60 -15.45
N LEU A 255 12.49 13.19 -16.61
CA LEU A 255 11.93 13.59 -17.92
C LEU A 255 10.48 13.11 -18.03
N GLY A 256 9.55 14.03 -18.25
CA GLY A 256 8.11 13.76 -18.33
C GLY A 256 7.39 13.68 -16.97
N GLY A 257 8.10 13.90 -15.85
CA GLY A 257 7.51 14.03 -14.52
C GLY A 257 6.86 15.40 -14.30
N ALA A 258 6.16 15.54 -13.17
CA ALA A 258 5.41 16.75 -12.83
C ALA A 258 6.32 17.96 -12.53
N GLY A 259 7.59 17.74 -12.17
CA GLY A 259 8.54 18.77 -11.76
C GLY A 259 8.88 18.76 -10.27
N GLY A 260 8.39 17.79 -9.50
CA GLY A 260 8.76 17.58 -8.10
C GLY A 260 8.41 18.73 -7.14
N GLU A 261 9.11 18.78 -6.01
CA GLU A 261 8.91 19.81 -4.97
C GLU A 261 9.27 21.21 -5.46
N GLY A 262 10.33 21.34 -6.27
CA GLY A 262 10.82 22.63 -6.76
C GLY A 262 9.82 23.41 -7.63
N THR A 263 8.78 22.74 -8.12
CA THR A 263 7.68 23.34 -8.90
C THR A 263 6.35 23.37 -8.15
N GLY A 264 6.34 22.96 -6.86
CA GLY A 264 5.14 22.87 -6.04
C GLY A 264 4.19 21.73 -6.39
N GLN A 265 4.64 20.75 -7.19
CA GLN A 265 3.82 19.60 -7.61
C GLN A 265 3.87 18.45 -6.62
N VAL A 266 4.92 18.39 -5.80
CA VAL A 266 5.04 17.44 -4.70
C VAL A 266 5.06 18.22 -3.39
N LYS A 267 4.26 17.77 -2.42
CA LYS A 267 4.21 18.30 -1.06
C LYS A 267 4.35 17.16 -0.07
N GLU A 268 4.98 17.41 1.07
CA GLU A 268 4.92 16.53 2.22
C GLU A 268 4.31 17.24 3.44
N VAL A 269 3.57 16.48 4.25
CA VAL A 269 2.93 16.96 5.48
C VAL A 269 3.05 15.91 6.57
N PHE A 270 2.87 16.33 7.82
CA PHE A 270 3.06 15.49 9.00
C PHE A 270 1.80 15.43 9.86
N VAL A 271 1.51 14.25 10.39
CA VAL A 271 0.42 13.97 11.33
C VAL A 271 1.04 13.43 12.62
N ALA A 272 0.67 14.00 13.76
CA ALA A 272 1.11 13.52 15.07
C ALA A 272 0.42 12.19 15.39
N ALA A 273 1.07 11.06 15.09
CA ALA A 273 0.54 9.71 15.31
C ALA A 273 1.65 8.76 15.74
N GLY A 274 1.38 7.87 16.69
CA GLY A 274 2.40 7.02 17.32
C GLY A 274 3.12 6.00 16.41
N ALA A 275 2.66 5.79 15.17
CA ALA A 275 3.25 4.85 14.20
C ALA A 275 2.82 5.17 12.75
N HIS A 276 3.31 4.36 11.80
CA HIS A 276 3.16 4.59 10.35
C HIS A 276 1.72 4.46 9.81
N ALA A 277 0.86 3.65 10.43
CA ALA A 277 -0.49 3.36 9.92
C ALA A 277 -1.48 4.51 10.20
N LEU A 278 -1.20 5.71 9.65
CA LEU A 278 -1.92 6.95 9.93
C LEU A 278 -3.45 6.85 9.78
N PRO A 279 -4.00 6.26 8.70
CA PRO A 279 -5.45 6.15 8.54
C PRO A 279 -6.12 5.31 9.64
N PHE A 280 -5.34 4.50 10.38
CA PHE A 280 -5.87 3.62 11.43
C PHE A 280 -5.66 4.20 12.83
N LEU A 281 -4.56 4.93 13.03
CA LEU A 281 -4.20 5.51 14.32
C LEU A 281 -4.86 6.86 14.54
N GLU A 282 -4.79 7.73 13.52
CA GLU A 282 -5.26 9.11 13.56
C GLU A 282 -6.08 9.42 12.28
N PRO A 283 -7.20 8.72 12.03
CA PRO A 283 -8.02 8.90 10.83
C PRO A 283 -8.47 10.36 10.66
N ARG A 284 -8.87 11.03 11.73
CA ARG A 284 -9.33 12.43 11.68
C ARG A 284 -8.24 13.40 11.31
N GLY A 285 -7.07 13.29 11.94
CA GLY A 285 -5.90 14.15 11.65
C GLY A 285 -5.41 13.93 10.23
N THR A 286 -5.33 12.67 9.81
CA THR A 286 -4.96 12.27 8.44
C THR A 286 -5.95 12.79 7.41
N ALA A 287 -7.26 12.65 7.68
CA ALA A 287 -8.30 13.19 6.82
C ALA A 287 -8.24 14.72 6.72
N GLY A 288 -7.92 15.41 7.82
CA GLY A 288 -7.75 16.85 7.86
C GLY A 288 -6.68 17.36 6.90
N VAL A 289 -5.48 16.76 6.93
CA VAL A 289 -4.38 17.18 6.04
C VAL A 289 -4.68 16.85 4.57
N VAL A 290 -5.33 15.71 4.31
CA VAL A 290 -5.76 15.32 2.96
C VAL A 290 -6.84 16.27 2.43
N ALA A 291 -7.84 16.59 3.24
CA ALA A 291 -8.93 17.51 2.88
C ALA A 291 -8.41 18.92 2.58
N THR A 292 -7.48 19.44 3.41
CA THR A 292 -6.83 20.73 3.15
C THR A 292 -6.13 20.73 1.80
N TRP A 293 -5.34 19.70 1.51
CA TRP A 293 -4.61 19.60 0.24
C TRP A 293 -5.55 19.48 -0.96
N LEU A 294 -6.54 18.58 -0.91
CA LEU A 294 -7.57 18.48 -1.96
C LEU A 294 -8.29 19.82 -2.17
N GLY A 295 -8.64 20.48 -1.07
CA GLY A 295 -9.29 21.77 -1.06
C GLY A 295 -8.43 22.88 -1.65
N GLU A 296 -7.10 22.81 -1.58
CA GLU A 296 -6.18 23.75 -2.23
C GLU A 296 -5.99 23.46 -3.72
N GLU A 297 -5.78 22.19 -4.07
CA GLU A 297 -5.36 21.79 -5.41
C GLU A 297 -6.52 21.67 -6.40
N LEU A 298 -7.74 21.38 -5.91
CA LEU A 298 -8.92 21.12 -6.74
C LEU A 298 -9.95 22.25 -6.72
N LYS A 299 -9.58 23.45 -6.23
CA LYS A 299 -10.48 24.61 -6.33
C LYS A 299 -10.79 24.87 -7.80
N PRO A 300 -12.07 25.09 -8.16
CA PRO A 300 -12.40 25.67 -9.45
C PRO A 300 -11.67 27.00 -9.60
N SER A 301 -10.86 27.13 -10.65
CA SER A 301 -10.25 28.39 -11.09
C SER A 301 -11.31 29.43 -11.42
#